data_AF-A0A954XI67-F1
#
_entry.id   AF-A0A954XI67-F1
#
_cell.length_a   1.000
_cell.length_b   1.000
_cell.length_c   1.000
_cell.angle_alpha   90.00
_cell.angle_beta   90.00
_cell.angle_gamma   90.00
#
_symmetry.space_group_name_H-M   'P 1'
#
loop_
_entity.id
_entity.type
_entity.pdbx_description
1 polymer ?
#
loop_
_entity_poly.entity_id
_entity_poly.type
_entity_poly.pdbx_seq_one_letter_code
_entity_poly.pdbx_strand_id
1 'polypeptide(L)'
;MNTMVGLAESPPLIRIEFDPTDERLPRLSMNIAYVRPFLLAASVALYFPATAVAAEPEVDQPLPPTEAARTMIVPEGFQVTLFAGEPDVRQPIGFCIDDRGRLWIAEAYNYPHHGTRPGDRIVILEDTDHDGRFDRRKVFYDKLNYVTGIEVGFGGAWVMSPPNFYFIPDRNGDDEPDDEPQVLLDGFGNHANAHNLANGFAWGPDGWLYGTHGRTNWSRLGKPGTPDNQRVTFDGGVYRYHPVRHVWEPYADGTTNPW
;
A
#
# COMPACT_ATOMS: atom_id res chain seq x y z
N MET A 1 -21.89 -40.48 32.22
CA MET A 1 -22.24 -40.25 30.80
C MET A 1 -23.26 -39.13 30.74
N ASN A 2 -22.78 -37.89 30.52
CA ASN A 2 -23.39 -36.83 29.70
C ASN A 2 -22.55 -35.57 29.91
N THR A 3 -21.74 -35.27 28.91
CA THR A 3 -20.92 -34.07 28.79
C THR A 3 -21.77 -33.03 28.06
N MET A 4 -22.04 -31.89 28.68
CA MET A 4 -22.64 -30.72 28.02
C MET A 4 -21.59 -29.61 28.03
N VAL A 5 -21.16 -29.28 26.81
CA VAL A 5 -20.16 -28.27 26.46
C VAL A 5 -20.77 -26.89 26.69
N GLY A 6 -20.06 -26.03 27.44
CA GLY A 6 -20.42 -24.62 27.58
C GLY A 6 -20.19 -23.88 26.26
N LEU A 7 -21.25 -23.25 25.74
CA LEU A 7 -21.18 -22.29 24.66
C LEU A 7 -20.57 -21.00 25.22
N ALA A 8 -19.41 -20.60 24.72
CA ALA A 8 -18.82 -19.29 25.01
C ALA A 8 -19.58 -18.21 24.21
N GLU A 9 -20.12 -17.22 24.91
CA GLU A 9 -20.77 -16.06 24.31
C GLU A 9 -19.75 -15.21 23.54
N SER A 10 -20.11 -14.81 22.32
CA SER A 10 -19.31 -13.89 21.49
C SER A 10 -19.39 -12.47 22.06
N PRO A 11 -18.29 -11.68 22.07
CA PRO A 11 -18.34 -10.29 22.53
C PRO A 11 -19.23 -9.43 21.61
N PRO A 12 -19.89 -8.37 22.12
CA PRO A 12 -20.83 -7.60 21.35
C PRO A 12 -20.14 -6.81 20.24
N LEU A 13 -20.67 -6.94 19.01
CA LEU A 13 -20.38 -6.09 17.87
C LEU A 13 -20.73 -4.63 18.21
N ILE A 14 -19.76 -3.72 18.13
CA ILE A 14 -20.04 -2.28 18.14
C ILE A 14 -20.70 -1.93 16.81
N ARG A 15 -22.02 -1.79 16.84
CA ARG A 15 -22.83 -1.36 15.70
C ARG A 15 -22.91 0.16 15.74
N ILE A 16 -22.24 0.84 14.81
CA ILE A 16 -22.44 2.27 14.61
C ILE A 16 -23.74 2.44 13.82
N GLU A 17 -24.84 2.67 14.53
CA GLU A 17 -26.12 3.06 13.92
C GLU A 17 -26.12 4.58 13.70
N PHE A 18 -26.35 4.98 12.45
CA PHE A 18 -26.52 6.38 12.09
C PHE A 18 -27.94 6.81 12.51
N ASP A 19 -28.04 7.66 13.53
CA ASP A 19 -29.30 8.31 13.91
C ASP A 19 -29.44 9.62 13.10
N PRO A 20 -30.34 9.68 12.10
CA PRO A 20 -30.55 10.88 11.30
C PRO A 20 -31.19 12.04 12.09
N THR A 21 -31.43 11.89 13.39
CA THR A 21 -32.02 12.90 14.28
C THR A 21 -31.04 13.51 15.29
N ASP A 22 -29.76 13.09 15.33
CA ASP A 22 -28.77 13.69 16.25
C ASP A 22 -28.47 15.16 15.90
N GLU A 23 -28.96 16.08 16.73
CA GLU A 23 -28.86 17.53 16.55
C GLU A 23 -27.48 18.12 16.93
N ARG A 24 -26.48 17.30 17.24
CA ARG A 24 -25.13 17.75 17.66
C ARG A 24 -24.15 18.10 16.52
N LEU A 25 -24.60 18.07 15.26
CA LEU A 25 -23.83 18.60 14.13
C LEU A 25 -24.26 20.06 13.83
N PRO A 26 -23.32 21.00 13.62
CA PRO A 26 -23.67 22.37 13.30
C PRO A 26 -24.42 22.42 11.95
N ARG A 27 -25.73 22.69 12.01
CA ARG A 27 -26.57 22.92 10.83
C ARG A 27 -26.11 24.22 10.17
N LEU A 28 -25.41 24.14 9.03
CA LEU A 28 -25.26 25.28 8.14
C LEU A 28 -26.62 25.56 7.47
N SER A 29 -27.39 26.48 8.04
CA SER A 29 -28.58 27.03 7.39
C SER A 29 -28.15 28.01 6.29
N MET A 30 -28.36 27.63 5.03
CA MET A 30 -28.17 28.50 3.88
C MET A 30 -29.41 29.38 3.70
N ASN A 31 -29.37 30.61 4.23
CA ASN A 31 -30.36 31.64 3.91
C ASN A 31 -30.00 32.30 2.58
N ILE A 32 -30.77 32.01 1.53
CA ILE A 32 -30.71 32.75 0.26
C ILE A 32 -31.51 34.04 0.44
N ALA A 33 -30.81 35.14 0.70
CA ALA A 33 -31.34 36.49 0.53
C ALA A 33 -30.60 37.17 -0.63
N TYR A 34 -31.34 37.41 -1.72
CA TYR A 34 -30.90 38.20 -2.85
C TYR A 34 -30.62 39.65 -2.41
N VAL A 35 -29.37 40.09 -2.45
CA VAL A 35 -29.02 41.53 -2.45
C VAL A 35 -28.01 41.77 -3.57
N ARG A 36 -28.39 42.61 -4.53
CA ARG A 36 -27.57 43.04 -5.67
C ARG A 36 -26.41 43.94 -5.23
N PRO A 37 -25.32 44.04 -6.02
CA PRO A 37 -24.00 44.39 -5.53
C PRO A 37 -23.81 45.91 -5.43
N PHE A 38 -23.16 46.36 -4.35
CA PHE A 38 -22.44 47.62 -4.34
C PHE A 38 -20.98 47.31 -4.00
N LEU A 39 -20.10 47.59 -4.96
CA LEU A 39 -18.66 47.55 -4.83
C LEU A 39 -18.22 48.66 -3.86
N LEU A 40 -17.59 48.28 -2.74
CA LEU A 40 -16.63 49.14 -2.05
C LEU A 40 -15.51 48.26 -1.50
N ALA A 41 -14.40 48.20 -2.22
CA ALA A 41 -13.17 47.57 -1.74
C ALA A 41 -12.51 48.51 -0.73
N ALA A 42 -12.60 48.15 0.56
CA ALA A 42 -11.73 48.70 1.59
C ALA A 42 -10.68 47.65 1.93
N SER A 43 -9.52 47.75 1.29
CA SER A 43 -8.35 46.91 1.55
C SER A 43 -7.70 47.32 2.87
N VAL A 44 -8.05 46.62 3.96
CA VAL A 44 -7.26 46.62 5.19
C VAL A 44 -6.15 45.59 5.03
N ALA A 45 -4.93 46.04 4.79
CA ALA A 45 -3.76 45.18 4.80
C ALA A 45 -3.43 44.78 6.24
N LEU A 46 -3.83 43.57 6.64
CA LEU A 46 -3.35 42.93 7.86
C LEU A 46 -1.90 42.50 7.62
N TYR A 47 -0.97 43.20 8.26
CA TYR A 47 0.45 42.84 8.29
C TYR A 47 0.63 41.67 9.25
N PHE A 48 0.72 40.44 8.74
CA PHE A 48 1.24 39.31 9.50
C PHE A 48 2.77 39.35 9.41
N PRO A 49 3.51 39.57 10.50
CA PRO A 49 4.95 39.37 10.47
C PRO A 49 5.21 37.90 10.19
N ALA A 50 5.89 37.60 9.09
CA ALA A 50 6.40 36.28 8.82
C ALA A 50 7.39 35.91 9.94
N THR A 51 6.96 35.10 10.90
CA THR A 51 7.91 34.35 11.72
C THR A 51 8.68 33.45 10.78
N ALA A 52 9.96 33.76 10.57
CA ALA A 52 10.87 32.89 9.88
C ALA A 52 10.85 31.54 10.60
N VAL A 53 10.25 30.54 9.96
CA VAL A 53 10.44 29.15 10.36
C VAL A 53 11.94 28.91 10.15
N ALA A 54 12.66 28.61 11.24
CA ALA A 54 14.06 28.26 11.14
C ALA A 54 14.18 27.11 10.15
N ALA A 55 15.00 27.28 9.11
CA ALA A 55 15.26 26.23 8.15
C ALA A 55 15.75 24.98 8.91
N GLU A 56 15.15 23.83 8.64
CA GLU A 56 15.67 22.56 9.14
C GLU A 56 17.11 22.40 8.64
N PRO A 57 18.04 21.93 9.50
CA PRO A 57 19.43 21.77 9.11
C PRO A 57 19.50 20.85 7.88
N GLU A 58 20.16 21.33 6.85
CA GLU A 58 20.43 20.58 5.62
C GLU A 58 21.30 19.36 5.98
N VAL A 59 20.70 18.17 5.96
CA VAL A 59 21.40 16.90 6.19
C VAL A 59 22.17 16.57 4.91
N ASP A 60 23.44 16.99 4.85
CA ASP A 60 24.28 16.98 3.64
C ASP A 60 24.61 15.56 3.13
N GLN A 61 24.39 14.51 3.93
CA GLN A 61 24.49 13.10 3.50
C GLN A 61 23.53 12.21 4.32
N PRO A 62 22.83 11.25 3.70
CA PRO A 62 22.05 10.26 4.46
C PRO A 62 22.97 9.47 5.40
N LEU A 63 22.48 9.18 6.60
CA LEU A 63 23.22 8.39 7.58
C LEU A 63 23.43 6.96 7.06
N PRO A 64 24.58 6.32 7.34
CA PRO A 64 24.73 4.88 7.17
C PRO A 64 23.61 4.12 7.92
N PRO A 65 23.11 2.98 7.41
CA PRO A 65 21.98 2.27 8.02
C PRO A 65 22.15 1.97 9.52
N THR A 66 23.36 1.60 9.94
CA THR A 66 23.69 1.31 11.34
C THR A 66 23.58 2.54 12.24
N GLU A 67 23.94 3.73 11.74
CA GLU A 67 23.82 4.98 12.50
C GLU A 67 22.38 5.52 12.43
N ALA A 68 21.69 5.37 11.29
CA ALA A 68 20.29 5.74 11.16
C ALA A 68 19.39 4.99 12.16
N ALA A 69 19.61 3.68 12.36
CA ALA A 69 18.86 2.91 13.37
C ALA A 69 19.08 3.43 14.80
N ARG A 70 20.28 3.95 15.10
CA ARG A 70 20.64 4.47 16.44
C ARG A 70 20.04 5.84 16.74
N THR A 71 19.66 6.61 15.72
CA THR A 71 19.02 7.92 15.92
C THR A 71 17.51 7.82 16.10
N MET A 72 16.92 6.63 15.94
CA MET A 72 15.48 6.42 16.13
C MET A 72 15.09 6.56 17.61
N ILE A 73 14.02 7.31 17.86
CA ILE A 73 13.41 7.44 19.17
C ILE A 73 12.17 6.55 19.19
N VAL A 74 12.11 5.61 20.13
CA VAL A 74 10.99 4.67 20.29
C VAL A 74 10.40 4.76 21.70
N PRO A 75 9.13 4.36 21.90
CA PRO A 75 8.52 4.33 23.23
C PRO A 75 9.26 3.42 24.21
N GLU A 76 9.04 3.61 25.51
CA GLU A 76 9.62 2.76 26.55
C GLU A 76 9.24 1.28 26.33
N GLY A 77 10.22 0.38 26.50
CA GLY A 77 10.06 -1.06 26.25
C GLY A 77 10.29 -1.50 24.80
N PHE A 78 10.50 -0.58 23.86
CA PHE A 78 10.84 -0.89 22.47
C PHE A 78 12.34 -0.78 22.22
N GLN A 79 12.84 -1.60 21.30
CA GLN A 79 14.21 -1.56 20.79
C GLN A 79 14.18 -1.57 19.26
N VAL A 80 15.10 -0.83 18.64
CA VAL A 80 15.35 -0.88 17.20
C VAL A 80 16.69 -1.55 16.96
N THR A 81 16.72 -2.52 16.05
CA THR A 81 17.92 -3.13 15.50
C THR A 81 17.88 -3.04 13.98
N LEU A 82 19.05 -2.99 13.35
CA LEU A 82 19.15 -3.02 11.89
C LEU A 82 19.10 -4.48 11.42
N PHE A 83 17.98 -4.87 10.80
CA PHE A 83 17.88 -6.18 10.14
C PHE A 83 18.63 -6.18 8.80
N ALA A 84 18.32 -5.24 7.90
CA ALA A 84 18.93 -5.08 6.59
C ALA A 84 19.00 -3.59 6.19
N GLY A 85 19.96 -3.21 5.36
CA GLY A 85 20.14 -1.84 4.84
C GLY A 85 21.04 -1.83 3.60
N GLU A 86 21.42 -0.65 3.09
CA GLU A 86 22.34 -0.59 1.95
C GLU A 86 23.70 -1.26 2.26
N PRO A 87 24.30 -1.99 1.29
CA PRO A 87 23.89 -2.13 -0.11
C PRO A 87 22.90 -3.29 -0.38
N ASP A 88 22.53 -4.07 0.63
CA ASP A 88 21.80 -5.33 0.48
C ASP A 88 20.32 -5.15 0.11
N VAL A 89 19.73 -4.04 0.57
CA VAL A 89 18.38 -3.59 0.23
C VAL A 89 18.45 -2.16 -0.26
N ARG A 90 17.77 -1.84 -1.37
CA ARG A 90 17.74 -0.49 -1.95
C ARG A 90 16.35 -0.17 -2.49
N GLN A 91 15.90 1.05 -2.21
CA GLN A 91 14.55 1.52 -2.56
C GLN A 91 13.44 0.50 -2.23
N PRO A 92 13.38 -0.02 -0.98
CA PRO A 92 12.27 -0.88 -0.57
C PRO A 92 10.97 -0.07 -0.62
N ILE A 93 9.97 -0.58 -1.33
CA ILE A 93 8.66 0.07 -1.45
C ILE A 93 7.57 -0.67 -0.69
N GLY A 94 7.72 -1.98 -0.50
CA GLY A 94 6.80 -2.81 0.26
C GLY A 94 7.48 -4.11 0.67
N PHE A 95 6.97 -4.74 1.73
CA PHE A 95 7.46 -6.02 2.18
C PHE A 95 6.33 -6.85 2.79
N CYS A 96 6.55 -8.16 2.86
CA CYS A 96 5.72 -9.12 3.59
C CYS A 96 6.62 -10.20 4.23
N ILE A 97 6.06 -10.99 5.13
CA ILE A 97 6.76 -12.09 5.79
C ILE A 97 6.05 -13.39 5.40
N ASP A 98 6.82 -14.38 4.93
CA ASP A 98 6.26 -15.68 4.59
C ASP A 98 6.05 -16.58 5.81
N ASP A 99 5.45 -17.75 5.60
CA ASP A 99 5.18 -18.75 6.63
C ASP A 99 6.45 -19.37 7.25
N ARG A 100 7.61 -19.14 6.63
CA ARG A 100 8.94 -19.53 7.10
C ARG A 100 9.63 -18.42 7.89
N GLY A 101 9.00 -17.26 8.04
CA GLY A 101 9.55 -16.11 8.76
C GLY A 101 10.57 -15.29 7.95
N ARG A 102 10.64 -15.49 6.62
CA ARG A 102 11.56 -14.76 5.75
C ARG A 102 10.93 -13.47 5.26
N LEU A 103 11.75 -12.44 5.08
CA LEU A 103 11.31 -11.13 4.65
C LEU A 103 11.38 -11.03 3.12
N TRP A 104 10.23 -10.82 2.49
CA TRP A 104 10.12 -10.60 1.04
C TRP A 104 9.95 -9.12 0.77
N ILE A 105 10.84 -8.53 -0.03
CA ILE A 105 10.92 -7.08 -0.25
C ILE A 105 10.78 -6.78 -1.74
N ALA A 106 9.90 -5.84 -2.07
CA ALA A 106 9.84 -5.21 -3.38
C ALA A 106 10.81 -4.02 -3.46
N GLU A 107 11.82 -4.11 -4.32
CA GLU A 107 12.78 -3.03 -4.62
C GLU A 107 12.34 -2.27 -5.88
N ALA A 108 11.98 -0.99 -5.72
CA ALA A 108 11.46 -0.14 -6.80
C ALA A 108 12.55 0.75 -7.43
N TYR A 109 13.52 0.14 -8.12
CA TYR A 109 14.61 0.88 -8.77
C TYR A 109 14.17 1.84 -9.87
N ASN A 110 13.06 1.53 -10.54
CA ASN A 110 12.48 2.33 -11.60
C ASN A 110 11.55 3.43 -11.05
N TYR A 111 11.47 3.63 -9.73
CA TYR A 111 10.83 4.82 -9.18
C TYR A 111 11.81 6.00 -9.12
N PRO A 112 11.41 7.23 -9.53
CA PRO A 112 10.11 7.61 -10.10
C PRO A 112 10.01 7.47 -11.63
N HIS A 113 11.06 7.00 -12.31
CA HIS A 113 11.17 6.94 -13.78
C HIS A 113 11.02 5.54 -14.37
N HIS A 114 9.88 5.27 -15.02
CA HIS A 114 9.59 3.99 -15.69
C HIS A 114 10.67 3.57 -16.71
N GLY A 115 11.09 2.30 -16.68
CA GLY A 115 11.88 1.67 -17.75
C GLY A 115 13.28 2.26 -18.00
N THR A 116 13.86 2.97 -17.04
CA THR A 116 15.16 3.64 -17.21
C THR A 116 16.35 2.86 -16.62
N ARG A 117 16.10 1.77 -15.89
CA ARG A 117 17.09 1.02 -15.10
C ARG A 117 16.87 -0.49 -15.22
N PRO A 118 17.80 -1.35 -14.73
CA PRO A 118 17.52 -2.77 -14.51
C PRO A 118 16.19 -2.95 -13.77
N GLY A 119 15.48 -4.03 -14.05
CA GLY A 119 14.13 -4.23 -13.56
C GLY A 119 14.03 -4.16 -12.03
N ASP A 120 12.85 -3.74 -11.58
CA ASP A 120 12.46 -3.80 -10.18
C ASP A 120 12.47 -5.25 -9.71
N ARG A 121 12.70 -5.45 -8.42
CA ARG A 121 13.03 -6.78 -7.89
C ARG A 121 12.15 -7.18 -6.74
N ILE A 122 12.04 -8.48 -6.58
CA ILE A 122 11.60 -9.14 -5.38
C ILE A 122 12.80 -9.86 -4.81
N VAL A 123 13.15 -9.54 -3.57
CA VAL A 123 14.26 -10.17 -2.84
C VAL A 123 13.74 -10.84 -1.58
N ILE A 124 14.36 -11.96 -1.23
CA ILE A 124 14.06 -12.74 -0.02
C ILE A 124 15.26 -12.62 0.89
N LEU A 125 15.04 -12.19 2.13
CA LEU A 125 16.02 -12.16 3.20
C LEU A 125 15.64 -13.16 4.27
N GLU A 126 16.61 -13.97 4.68
CA GLU A 126 16.44 -15.00 5.70
C GLU A 126 17.53 -14.82 6.77
N ASP A 127 17.12 -14.96 8.01
CA ASP A 127 17.95 -15.02 9.21
C ASP A 127 17.91 -16.47 9.71
N THR A 128 18.98 -17.23 9.44
CA THR A 128 19.04 -18.67 9.73
C THR A 128 19.58 -19.00 11.10
N ASP A 129 20.23 -18.05 11.78
CA ASP A 129 20.72 -18.22 13.15
C ASP A 129 19.88 -17.48 14.21
N HIS A 130 18.87 -16.73 13.76
CA HIS A 130 17.89 -16.00 14.57
C HIS A 130 18.52 -14.92 15.45
N ASP A 131 19.60 -14.30 14.99
CA ASP A 131 20.29 -13.22 15.70
C ASP A 131 19.64 -11.83 15.49
N GLY A 132 18.61 -11.75 14.64
CA GLY A 132 17.92 -10.51 14.29
C GLY A 132 18.56 -9.76 13.12
N ARG A 133 19.43 -10.42 12.34
CA ARG A 133 20.04 -9.93 11.12
C ARG A 133 19.95 -11.00 10.03
N PHE A 134 19.67 -10.58 8.79
CA PHE A 134 19.70 -11.55 7.69
C PHE A 134 21.13 -12.05 7.44
N ASP A 135 21.26 -13.34 7.09
CA ASP A 135 22.51 -13.97 6.66
C ASP A 135 22.41 -14.53 5.22
N ARG A 136 21.18 -14.64 4.68
CA ARG A 136 20.89 -15.11 3.33
C ARG A 136 20.07 -14.10 2.56
N ARG A 137 20.43 -13.93 1.30
CA ARG A 137 19.74 -13.07 0.34
C ARG A 137 19.57 -13.79 -0.98
N LYS A 138 18.33 -13.88 -1.47
CA LYS A 138 18.00 -14.39 -2.81
C LYS A 138 17.24 -13.34 -3.60
N VAL A 139 17.49 -13.24 -4.90
CA VAL A 139 16.63 -12.49 -5.82
C VAL A 139 15.63 -13.49 -6.38
N PHE A 140 14.34 -13.31 -6.07
CA PHE A 140 13.27 -14.18 -6.56
C PHE A 140 12.88 -13.83 -7.99
N TYR A 141 12.73 -12.53 -8.28
CA TYR A 141 12.36 -12.04 -9.62
C TYR A 141 12.90 -10.61 -9.83
N ASP A 142 13.41 -10.27 -11.01
CA ASP A 142 14.10 -8.99 -11.27
C ASP A 142 13.75 -8.31 -12.59
N LYS A 143 12.66 -8.74 -13.23
CA LYS A 143 12.19 -8.20 -14.52
C LYS A 143 10.94 -7.33 -14.39
N LEU A 144 10.59 -6.90 -13.17
CA LEU A 144 9.44 -6.03 -12.96
C LEU A 144 9.74 -4.62 -13.47
N ASN A 145 8.68 -3.87 -13.74
CA ASN A 145 8.79 -2.47 -14.11
C ASN A 145 7.74 -1.69 -13.33
N TYR A 146 8.20 -0.94 -12.33
CA TYR A 146 7.38 -0.10 -11.47
C TYR A 146 6.57 -0.87 -10.42
N VAL A 147 7.28 -1.66 -9.60
CA VAL A 147 6.66 -2.39 -8.48
C VAL A 147 6.17 -1.42 -7.40
N THR A 148 5.00 -1.70 -6.85
CA THR A 148 4.32 -0.84 -5.85
C THR A 148 3.64 -1.64 -4.74
N GLY A 149 3.61 -2.97 -4.83
CA GLY A 149 3.03 -3.82 -3.80
C GLY A 149 3.45 -5.27 -3.98
N ILE A 150 3.58 -5.97 -2.86
CA ILE A 150 3.92 -7.39 -2.78
C ILE A 150 3.14 -8.04 -1.64
N GLU A 151 2.72 -9.29 -1.85
CA GLU A 151 2.28 -10.21 -0.81
C GLU A 151 2.66 -11.65 -1.23
N VAL A 152 2.82 -12.55 -0.28
CA VAL A 152 3.17 -13.96 -0.52
C VAL A 152 2.05 -14.87 -0.04
N GLY A 153 1.87 -15.99 -0.73
CA GLY A 153 0.89 -17.01 -0.35
C GLY A 153 0.31 -17.74 -1.55
N PHE A 154 -0.43 -18.81 -1.29
CA PHE A 154 -1.04 -19.64 -2.34
C PHE A 154 -0.04 -20.17 -3.38
N GLY A 155 1.20 -20.42 -2.96
CA GLY A 155 2.27 -20.99 -3.81
C GLY A 155 2.87 -19.99 -4.79
N GLY A 156 3.12 -18.75 -4.35
CA GLY A 156 3.78 -17.73 -5.16
C GLY A 156 3.72 -16.33 -4.56
N ALA A 157 4.18 -15.36 -5.36
CA ALA A 157 4.17 -13.93 -5.04
C ALA A 157 3.06 -13.20 -5.81
N TRP A 158 2.32 -12.35 -5.12
CA TRP A 158 1.27 -11.47 -5.64
C TRP A 158 1.84 -10.06 -5.74
N VAL A 159 1.89 -9.51 -6.95
CA VAL A 159 2.77 -8.35 -7.25
C VAL A 159 2.01 -7.29 -8.01
N MET A 160 1.99 -6.07 -7.47
CA MET A 160 1.45 -4.90 -8.17
C MET A 160 2.59 -4.21 -8.90
N SER A 161 2.51 -4.17 -10.23
CA SER A 161 3.45 -3.48 -11.10
C SER A 161 2.64 -2.84 -12.24
N PRO A 162 2.04 -1.65 -12.02
CA PRO A 162 1.10 -1.04 -12.95
C PRO A 162 1.68 -0.94 -14.37
N PRO A 163 0.92 -1.31 -15.41
CA PRO A 163 -0.54 -1.36 -15.44
C PRO A 163 -1.17 -2.70 -15.02
N ASN A 164 -0.39 -3.62 -14.47
CA ASN A 164 -0.80 -5.00 -14.24
C ASN A 164 -0.65 -5.41 -12.76
N PHE A 165 -1.58 -6.27 -12.35
CA PHE A 165 -1.49 -7.06 -11.13
C PHE A 165 -1.12 -8.49 -11.50
N TYR A 166 -0.02 -8.99 -10.96
CA TYR A 166 0.58 -10.26 -11.30
C TYR A 166 0.48 -11.30 -10.17
N PHE A 167 0.52 -12.57 -10.58
CA PHE A 167 0.92 -13.69 -9.73
C PHE A 167 2.15 -14.37 -10.35
N ILE A 168 3.21 -14.54 -9.56
CA ILE A 168 4.44 -15.24 -9.95
C ILE A 168 4.47 -16.57 -9.18
N PRO A 169 4.28 -17.71 -9.85
CA PRO A 169 4.16 -19.00 -9.19
C PRO A 169 5.49 -19.49 -8.61
N ASP A 170 5.43 -20.07 -7.42
CA ASP A 170 6.47 -20.84 -6.73
C ASP A 170 5.76 -21.96 -5.94
N ARG A 171 5.28 -22.96 -6.68
CA ARG A 171 4.47 -24.07 -6.17
C ARG A 171 5.33 -25.19 -5.60
N ASN A 172 6.58 -25.27 -6.06
CA ASN A 172 7.55 -26.24 -5.58
C ASN A 172 8.28 -25.74 -4.31
N GLY A 173 8.21 -24.44 -3.99
CA GLY A 173 8.78 -23.83 -2.80
C GLY A 173 10.31 -23.74 -2.83
N ASP A 174 10.91 -23.72 -4.02
CA ASP A 174 12.37 -23.62 -4.20
C ASP A 174 12.85 -22.16 -4.32
N ASP A 175 11.94 -21.20 -4.17
CA ASP A 175 12.17 -19.78 -4.28
C ASP A 175 12.66 -19.37 -5.69
N GLU A 176 12.27 -20.10 -6.73
CA GLU A 176 12.44 -19.77 -8.14
C GLU A 176 11.06 -19.72 -8.82
N PRO A 177 10.81 -18.73 -9.71
CA PRO A 177 9.57 -18.70 -10.47
C PRO A 177 9.39 -19.98 -11.31
N ASP A 178 8.28 -20.69 -11.10
CA ASP A 178 7.95 -21.90 -11.86
C ASP A 178 7.58 -21.59 -13.33
N ASP A 179 7.08 -20.39 -13.60
CA ASP A 179 6.61 -19.93 -14.91
C ASP A 179 6.69 -18.40 -15.00
N GLU A 180 6.41 -17.85 -16.18
CA GLU A 180 6.27 -16.41 -16.40
C GLU A 180 5.13 -15.81 -15.54
N PRO A 181 5.26 -14.53 -15.11
CA PRO A 181 4.22 -13.87 -14.33
C PRO A 181 2.86 -13.88 -15.03
N GLN A 182 1.84 -14.30 -14.29
CA GLN A 182 0.46 -14.35 -14.75
C GLN A 182 -0.23 -13.02 -14.47
N VAL A 183 -0.77 -12.37 -15.50
CA VAL A 183 -1.59 -11.17 -15.30
C VAL A 183 -2.96 -11.57 -14.77
N LEU A 184 -3.29 -11.12 -13.55
CA LEU A 184 -4.58 -11.40 -12.91
C LEU A 184 -5.60 -10.32 -13.22
N LEU A 185 -5.17 -9.05 -13.19
CA LEU A 185 -5.93 -7.88 -13.58
C LEU A 185 -5.02 -6.92 -14.36
N ASP A 186 -5.60 -6.22 -15.33
CA ASP A 186 -4.93 -5.20 -16.13
C ASP A 186 -5.74 -3.89 -16.18
N GLY A 187 -5.11 -2.83 -16.67
CA GLY A 187 -5.73 -1.52 -16.84
C GLY A 187 -5.60 -0.60 -15.63
N PHE A 188 -4.65 -0.88 -14.73
CA PHE A 188 -4.25 0.06 -13.68
C PHE A 188 -3.58 1.29 -14.31
N GLY A 189 -4.01 2.48 -13.91
CA GLY A 189 -3.46 3.74 -14.38
C GLY A 189 -2.04 3.97 -13.87
N ASN A 190 -1.19 4.54 -14.72
CA ASN A 190 0.17 4.97 -14.38
C ASN A 190 0.60 6.23 -15.18
N HIS A 191 -0.38 6.98 -15.69
CA HIS A 191 -0.19 8.04 -16.69
C HIS A 191 -0.16 9.45 -16.12
N ALA A 192 -0.73 9.68 -14.93
CA ALA A 192 -0.92 11.02 -14.39
C ALA A 192 0.30 11.50 -13.59
N ASN A 193 0.83 10.65 -12.70
CA ASN A 193 2.10 10.89 -12.00
C ASN A 193 2.61 9.60 -11.33
N ALA A 194 3.84 9.69 -10.79
CA ALA A 194 4.54 8.62 -10.07
C ALA A 194 3.95 8.24 -8.70
N HIS A 195 2.98 9.01 -8.18
CA HIS A 195 2.38 8.83 -6.87
C HIS A 195 0.93 8.37 -6.98
N ASN A 196 0.34 7.93 -5.86
CA ASN A 196 -1.11 7.64 -5.77
C ASN A 196 -1.55 6.59 -6.82
N LEU A 197 -0.75 5.53 -6.95
CA LEU A 197 -1.00 4.38 -7.83
C LEU A 197 -1.75 3.28 -7.08
N ALA A 198 -2.15 2.23 -7.80
CA ALA A 198 -2.40 0.93 -7.18
C ALA A 198 -1.16 0.48 -6.42
N ASN A 199 -1.33 0.05 -5.18
CA ASN A 199 -0.25 -0.34 -4.29
C ASN A 199 -0.78 -1.25 -3.19
N GLY A 200 0.13 -1.78 -2.38
CA GLY A 200 -0.18 -2.49 -1.14
C GLY A 200 -0.97 -3.78 -1.32
N PHE A 201 -0.69 -4.76 -0.48
CA PHE A 201 -1.50 -5.97 -0.39
C PHE A 201 -1.60 -6.41 1.06
N ALA A 202 -2.74 -7.01 1.41
CA ALA A 202 -2.91 -7.69 2.68
C ALA A 202 -3.93 -8.82 2.53
N TRP A 203 -3.64 -9.97 3.13
CA TRP A 203 -4.63 -11.03 3.28
C TRP A 203 -5.68 -10.65 4.33
N GLY A 204 -6.96 -10.71 3.94
CA GLY A 204 -8.06 -10.66 4.88
C GLY A 204 -8.27 -12.01 5.58
N PRO A 205 -8.83 -12.02 6.80
CA PRO A 205 -9.16 -13.26 7.50
C PRO A 205 -10.28 -14.07 6.81
N ASP A 206 -10.94 -13.48 5.81
CA ASP A 206 -11.94 -14.10 4.93
C ASP A 206 -11.31 -14.79 3.70
N GLY A 207 -9.98 -14.79 3.59
CA GLY A 207 -9.23 -15.43 2.52
C GLY A 207 -9.18 -14.63 1.21
N TRP A 208 -9.57 -13.37 1.22
CA TRP A 208 -9.39 -12.47 0.07
C TRP A 208 -8.07 -11.71 0.18
N LEU A 209 -7.46 -11.41 -0.97
CA LEU A 209 -6.37 -10.46 -1.05
C LEU A 209 -6.95 -9.06 -1.24
N TYR A 210 -6.63 -8.13 -0.36
CA TYR A 210 -7.03 -6.74 -0.46
C TYR A 210 -5.87 -5.91 -1.03
N GLY A 211 -6.15 -5.03 -1.99
CA GLY A 211 -5.20 -4.07 -2.51
C GLY A 211 -5.78 -2.67 -2.50
N THR A 212 -4.92 -1.67 -2.43
CA THR A 212 -5.33 -0.27 -2.36
C THR A 212 -5.01 0.46 -3.66
N HIS A 213 -5.68 1.59 -3.86
CA HIS A 213 -5.54 2.36 -5.08
C HIS A 213 -5.65 3.85 -4.79
N GLY A 214 -4.69 4.63 -5.27
CA GLY A 214 -4.73 6.08 -5.19
C GLY A 214 -5.65 6.73 -6.22
N ARG A 215 -6.01 7.99 -6.02
CA ARG A 215 -7.03 8.67 -6.82
C ARG A 215 -6.52 9.24 -8.14
N THR A 216 -5.26 9.65 -8.19
CA THR A 216 -4.76 10.48 -9.31
C THR A 216 -4.58 9.69 -10.61
N ASN A 217 -4.19 8.42 -10.50
CA ASN A 217 -4.03 7.53 -11.64
C ASN A 217 -5.29 6.67 -11.83
N TRP A 218 -6.37 7.26 -12.34
CA TRP A 218 -7.62 6.53 -12.58
C TRP A 218 -7.41 5.29 -13.47
N SER A 219 -8.20 4.25 -13.22
CA SER A 219 -8.02 2.93 -13.83
C SER A 219 -9.29 2.45 -14.54
N ARG A 220 -9.11 1.52 -15.50
CA ARG A 220 -10.19 0.77 -16.15
C ARG A 220 -9.88 -0.71 -16.04
N LEU A 221 -10.27 -1.27 -14.91
CA LEU A 221 -9.85 -2.58 -14.46
C LEU A 221 -10.68 -3.70 -15.07
N GLY A 222 -10.01 -4.80 -15.36
CA GLY A 222 -10.62 -6.04 -15.80
C GLY A 222 -9.61 -7.18 -15.74
N LYS A 223 -10.09 -8.40 -15.95
CA LYS A 223 -9.19 -9.52 -16.25
C LYS A 223 -8.59 -9.34 -17.66
N PRO A 224 -7.45 -9.95 -17.96
CA PRO A 224 -6.92 -9.97 -19.32
C PRO A 224 -7.98 -10.35 -20.36
N GLY A 225 -8.08 -9.54 -21.43
CA GLY A 225 -9.07 -9.73 -22.50
C GLY A 225 -10.46 -9.17 -22.21
N THR A 226 -10.71 -8.54 -21.06
CA THR A 226 -11.99 -7.85 -20.78
C THR A 226 -12.22 -6.74 -21.81
N PRO A 227 -13.37 -6.75 -22.55
CA PRO A 227 -13.70 -5.68 -23.49
C PRO A 227 -13.82 -4.33 -22.79
N ASP A 228 -13.45 -3.25 -23.49
CA ASP A 228 -13.39 -1.90 -22.91
C ASP A 228 -14.71 -1.45 -22.25
N ASN A 229 -15.85 -1.80 -22.85
CA ASN A 229 -17.17 -1.45 -22.33
C ASN A 229 -17.61 -2.27 -21.10
N GLN A 230 -16.83 -3.28 -20.71
CA GLN A 230 -17.06 -4.11 -19.52
C GLN A 230 -16.03 -3.83 -18.41
N ARG A 231 -15.03 -3.00 -18.67
CA ARG A 231 -14.03 -2.59 -17.66
C ARG A 231 -14.66 -1.70 -16.60
N VAL A 232 -14.24 -1.90 -15.36
CA VAL A 232 -14.73 -1.15 -14.20
C VAL A 232 -13.80 0.04 -13.96
N THR A 233 -14.37 1.24 -13.88
CA THR A 233 -13.61 2.43 -13.50
C THR A 233 -13.28 2.40 -12.01
N PHE A 234 -12.03 2.71 -11.65
CA PHE A 234 -11.58 2.74 -10.26
C PHE A 234 -10.55 3.86 -10.05
N ASP A 235 -10.80 4.77 -9.12
CA ASP A 235 -9.99 5.97 -8.88
C ASP A 235 -9.98 6.36 -7.39
N GLY A 236 -9.37 5.51 -6.56
CA GLY A 236 -9.25 5.78 -5.13
C GLY A 236 -10.12 4.85 -4.30
N GLY A 237 -9.50 3.88 -3.63
CA GLY A 237 -10.22 2.97 -2.75
C GLY A 237 -9.46 1.69 -2.44
N VAL A 238 -10.24 0.67 -2.07
CA VAL A 238 -9.80 -0.69 -1.82
C VAL A 238 -10.52 -1.62 -2.79
N TYR A 239 -9.79 -2.50 -3.45
CA TYR A 239 -10.33 -3.62 -4.22
C TYR A 239 -9.89 -4.93 -3.56
N ARG A 240 -10.59 -6.02 -3.87
CA ARG A 240 -10.19 -7.35 -3.41
C ARG A 240 -10.22 -8.37 -4.53
N TYR A 241 -9.32 -9.34 -4.46
CA TYR A 241 -9.18 -10.46 -5.38
C TYR A 241 -9.24 -11.77 -4.61
N HIS A 242 -10.05 -12.71 -5.08
CA HIS A 242 -10.17 -14.02 -4.46
C HIS A 242 -9.15 -14.99 -5.07
N PRO A 243 -8.21 -15.56 -4.30
CA PRO A 243 -7.10 -16.31 -4.84
C PRO A 243 -7.51 -17.63 -5.52
N VAL A 244 -8.54 -18.31 -5.00
CA VAL A 244 -9.02 -19.60 -5.55
C VAL A 244 -10.12 -19.44 -6.63
N ARG A 245 -11.10 -18.56 -6.39
CA ARG A 245 -12.21 -18.32 -7.33
C ARG A 245 -11.81 -17.42 -8.50
N HIS A 246 -10.67 -16.74 -8.40
CA HIS A 246 -10.19 -15.77 -9.36
C HIS A 246 -11.24 -14.71 -9.70
N VAL A 247 -12.00 -14.24 -8.73
CA VAL A 247 -12.95 -13.14 -8.89
C VAL A 247 -12.41 -11.90 -8.20
N TRP A 248 -12.79 -10.73 -8.69
CA TRP A 248 -12.35 -9.46 -8.11
C TRP A 248 -13.53 -8.50 -8.02
N GLU A 249 -13.47 -7.58 -7.05
CA GLU A 249 -14.48 -6.55 -6.90
C GLU A 249 -13.91 -5.30 -6.20
N PRO A 250 -14.46 -4.10 -6.51
CA PRO A 250 -14.34 -2.94 -5.63
C PRO A 250 -14.92 -3.26 -4.25
N TYR A 251 -14.20 -2.89 -3.19
CA TYR A 251 -14.63 -3.12 -1.81
C TYR A 251 -15.00 -1.82 -1.10
N ALA A 252 -14.21 -0.77 -1.28
CA ALA A 252 -14.47 0.57 -0.75
C ALA A 252 -13.92 1.63 -1.71
N ASP A 253 -14.49 2.84 -1.68
CA ASP A 253 -14.06 3.98 -2.48
C ASP A 253 -13.87 5.25 -1.62
N GLY A 254 -13.34 6.30 -2.23
CA GLY A 254 -13.31 7.65 -1.64
C GLY A 254 -11.96 8.06 -1.03
N THR A 255 -10.95 7.19 -1.06
CA THR A 255 -9.60 7.51 -0.56
C THR A 255 -8.76 8.25 -1.60
N THR A 256 -7.82 9.10 -1.16
CA THR A 256 -6.88 9.79 -2.07
C THR A 256 -5.58 9.02 -2.28
N ASN A 257 -4.90 8.65 -1.20
CA ASN A 257 -3.63 7.92 -1.25
C ASN A 257 -3.56 6.89 -0.10
N PRO A 258 -4.35 5.82 -0.18
CA PRO A 258 -4.39 4.76 0.84
C PRO A 258 -3.15 3.86 0.73
N TRP A 259 -1.98 4.36 1.15
CA TRP A 259 -0.78 3.55 1.38
C TRP A 259 -0.82 2.94 2.79
#